data_AF-A0A7K7DC14-F1
#
_entry.id   AF-A0A7K7DC14-F1
#
_cell.length_a   1.000
_cell.length_b   1.000
_cell.length_c   1.000
_cell.angle_alpha   90.00
_cell.angle_beta   90.00
_cell.angle_gamma   90.00
#
_symmetry.space_group_name_H-M   'P 1'
#
loop_
_entity.id
_entity.type
_entity.pdbx_description
1 polymer ?
#
loop_
_entity_poly.entity_id
_entity_poly.type
_entity_poly.pdbx_seq_one_letter_code
_entity_poly.pdbx_strand_id
1 'polypeptide(L)'
;PSRAFHGNNRLLTSQIVSHYESINQGEKEVPEYFNFANDVLDKWTQLEKEGRKPANPAFWWVSDKGEEVKWSFEEFGSLSKKTANVLSEACGLRRG
;
A
#
# COMPACT_ATOMS: atom_id res chain seq x y z
N PRO A 1 -20.83 -17.37 12.98
CA PRO A 1 -21.01 -15.90 12.90
C PRO A 1 -20.44 -15.36 11.58
N SER A 2 -21.27 -15.30 10.55
CA SER A 2 -20.94 -14.81 9.21
C SER A 2 -20.88 -13.28 9.20
N ARG A 3 -19.68 -12.70 9.05
CA ARG A 3 -19.52 -11.25 8.80
C ARG A 3 -19.93 -10.96 7.36
N ALA A 4 -21.00 -10.21 7.17
CA ALA A 4 -21.42 -9.70 5.87
C ALA A 4 -20.48 -8.57 5.42
N PHE A 5 -19.69 -8.80 4.38
CA PHE A 5 -18.71 -7.84 3.82
C PHE A 5 -19.18 -7.14 2.52
N HIS A 6 -20.47 -7.17 2.17
CA HIS A 6 -20.88 -6.97 0.76
C HIS A 6 -21.94 -5.89 0.47
N GLY A 7 -22.16 -4.93 1.37
CA GLY A 7 -23.14 -3.84 1.13
C GLY A 7 -22.58 -2.62 0.38
N ASN A 8 -21.44 -2.07 0.82
CA ASN A 8 -20.99 -0.72 0.41
C ASN A 8 -19.90 -0.71 -0.68
N ASN A 9 -19.34 -1.86 -1.07
CA ASN A 9 -18.15 -1.91 -1.94
C ASN A 9 -18.43 -1.51 -3.40
N ARG A 10 -19.63 -1.79 -3.94
CA ARG A 10 -19.93 -1.51 -5.37
C ARG A 10 -19.98 -0.02 -5.69
N LEU A 11 -20.59 0.79 -4.81
CA LEU A 11 -20.67 2.24 -5.01
C LEU A 11 -19.28 2.89 -4.92
N LEU A 12 -18.47 2.46 -3.95
CA LEU A 12 -17.10 2.93 -3.78
C LEU A 12 -16.21 2.55 -4.99
N THR A 13 -16.37 1.33 -5.50
CA THR A 13 -15.63 0.85 -6.68
C THR A 13 -15.98 1.67 -7.92
N SER A 14 -17.25 1.97 -8.15
CA SER A 14 -17.70 2.81 -9.27
C SER A 14 -17.10 4.22 -9.21
N GLN A 15 -17.11 4.84 -8.02
CA GLN A 15 -16.51 6.16 -7.81
C GLN A 15 -14.99 6.16 -8.03
N ILE A 16 -14.29 5.12 -7.58
CA ILE A 16 -12.85 4.96 -7.80
C ILE A 16 -12.55 4.82 -9.29
N VAL A 17 -13.30 3.97 -10.00
CA VAL A 17 -13.10 3.74 -11.45
C VAL A 17 -13.32 5.04 -12.22
N SER A 18 -14.45 5.72 -12.00
CA SER A 18 -14.73 7.01 -12.65
C SER A 18 -13.65 8.06 -12.34
N HIS A 19 -13.13 8.08 -11.12
CA HIS A 19 -12.06 9.00 -10.74
C HIS A 19 -10.76 8.76 -11.53
N TYR A 20 -10.35 7.50 -11.71
CA TYR A 20 -9.18 7.14 -12.49
C TYR A 20 -9.39 7.36 -13.99
N GLU A 21 -10.60 7.14 -14.50
CA GLU A 21 -10.94 7.44 -15.90
C GLU A 21 -10.75 8.92 -16.22
N SER A 22 -11.26 9.83 -15.38
CA SER A 22 -11.05 11.28 -15.57
C SER A 22 -9.58 11.69 -15.44
N ILE A 23 -8.77 11.03 -14.59
CA ILE A 23 -7.32 11.26 -14.55
C ILE A 23 -6.67 10.84 -15.87
N ASN A 24 -6.99 9.64 -16.37
CA ASN A 24 -6.42 9.11 -17.61
C ASN A 24 -6.82 9.93 -18.84
N GLN A 25 -8.00 10.57 -18.80
CA GLN A 25 -8.49 11.47 -19.84
C GLN A 25 -7.92 12.90 -19.72
N GLY A 26 -7.15 13.20 -18.66
CA GLY A 26 -6.58 14.53 -18.42
C GLY A 26 -7.58 15.56 -17.91
N GLU A 27 -8.78 15.14 -17.49
CA GLU A 27 -9.86 16.01 -16.99
C GLU A 27 -9.65 16.41 -15.53
N LYS A 28 -8.70 15.77 -14.84
CA LYS A 28 -8.42 16.00 -13.43
C LYS A 28 -6.94 16.29 -13.21
N GLU A 29 -6.67 17.33 -12.43
CA GLU A 29 -5.32 17.70 -12.03
C GLU A 29 -4.68 16.61 -11.17
N VAL A 30 -3.42 16.29 -11.47
CA VAL A 30 -2.59 15.37 -10.70
C VAL A 30 -1.52 16.15 -9.93
N PRO A 31 -1.10 15.67 -8.74
CA PRO A 31 -0.02 16.33 -8.00
C PRO A 31 1.29 16.35 -8.79
N GLU A 32 2.05 17.43 -8.63
CA GLU A 32 3.40 17.54 -9.21
C GLU A 32 4.37 16.47 -8.67
N TYR A 33 4.22 16.12 -7.39
CA TYR A 33 5.01 15.09 -6.72
C TYR A 33 4.10 14.00 -6.18
N PHE A 34 4.44 12.75 -6.48
CA PHE A 34 3.78 11.58 -5.92
C PHE A 34 4.75 10.41 -5.82
N ASN A 35 4.74 9.73 -4.68
CA ASN A 35 5.45 8.49 -4.44
C ASN A 35 4.60 7.58 -3.54
N PHE A 36 4.12 6.47 -4.07
CA PHE A 36 3.24 5.56 -3.33
C PHE A 36 3.84 5.04 -2.01
N ALA A 37 5.16 4.79 -1.97
CA ALA A 37 5.82 4.32 -0.76
C ALA A 37 5.82 5.38 0.36
N ASN A 38 5.96 6.66 0.01
CA ASN A 38 5.96 7.76 0.99
C ASN A 38 4.52 8.25 1.29
N ASP A 39 3.75 8.52 0.26
CA ASP A 39 2.46 9.22 0.38
C ASP A 39 1.32 8.31 0.84
N VAL A 40 1.47 6.98 0.68
CA VAL A 40 0.46 6.00 1.09
C VAL A 40 1.02 5.06 2.14
N LEU A 41 2.04 4.26 1.81
CA LEU A 41 2.53 3.21 2.69
C LEU A 41 3.07 3.77 4.02
N ASP A 42 3.97 4.76 3.96
CA ASP A 42 4.54 5.36 5.18
C ASP A 42 3.49 6.07 6.05
N LYS A 43 2.39 6.58 5.46
CA LYS A 43 1.26 7.12 6.23
C LYS A 43 0.54 6.04 7.03
N TRP A 44 0.32 4.87 6.44
CA TRP A 44 -0.26 3.74 7.17
C TRP A 44 0.66 3.23 8.27
N THR A 45 1.95 3.08 7.99
CA THR A 45 2.97 2.76 9.00
C THR A 45 2.93 3.74 10.18
N GLN A 46 2.82 5.04 9.90
CA GLN A 46 2.76 6.05 10.95
C GLN A 46 1.49 5.92 11.80
N LEU A 47 0.33 5.67 11.19
CA LEU A 47 -0.93 5.47 11.92
C LEU A 47 -0.89 4.24 12.83
N GLU A 48 -0.20 3.16 12.42
CA GLU A 48 0.03 1.99 13.26
C GLU A 48 0.95 2.32 14.44
N LYS A 49 2.08 2.99 14.18
CA LYS A 49 3.04 3.41 15.21
C LYS A 49 2.42 4.35 16.26
N GLU A 50 1.53 5.23 15.83
CA GLU A 50 0.78 6.14 16.71
C GLU A 50 -0.35 5.43 17.47
N GLY A 51 -0.60 4.14 17.23
CA GLY A 51 -1.70 3.39 17.84
C GLY A 51 -3.09 3.82 17.36
N ARG A 52 -3.18 4.67 16.33
CA ARG A 52 -4.45 5.17 15.77
C ARG A 52 -5.14 4.14 14.89
N LYS A 53 -4.38 3.15 14.40
CA LYS A 53 -4.87 1.98 13.67
C LYS A 53 -4.27 0.72 14.28
N PRO A 54 -5.06 -0.37 14.38
CA PRO A 54 -4.51 -1.66 14.77
C PRO A 54 -3.57 -2.19 13.67
N ALA A 55 -2.56 -2.96 14.08
CA ALA A 55 -1.62 -3.63 13.19
C ALA A 55 -2.30 -4.76 12.41
N ASN A 56 -3.07 -4.39 11.38
CA ASN A 56 -3.71 -5.34 10.48
C ASN A 56 -2.67 -5.83 9.45
N PRO A 57 -2.77 -7.09 8.97
CA PRO A 57 -1.87 -7.57 7.93
C PRO A 57 -2.02 -6.72 6.66
N ALA A 58 -0.96 -6.01 6.29
CA ALA A 58 -0.82 -5.26 5.04
C ALA A 58 -0.41 -6.18 3.89
N PHE A 59 0.40 -7.19 4.22
CA PHE A 59 0.86 -8.22 3.31
C PHE A 59 0.61 -9.59 3.94
N TRP A 60 0.03 -10.50 3.16
CA TRP A 60 -0.16 -11.89 3.56
C TRP A 60 0.21 -12.79 2.40
N TRP A 61 1.36 -13.45 2.52
CA TRP A 61 1.81 -14.46 1.60
C TRP A 61 1.57 -15.85 2.20
N VAL A 62 1.20 -16.79 1.34
CA VAL A 62 1.00 -18.20 1.67
C VAL A 62 1.69 -19.08 0.64
N SER A 63 2.36 -20.14 1.10
CA SER A 63 3.02 -21.12 0.25
C SER A 63 2.13 -22.34 -0.03
N ASP A 64 2.46 -23.10 -1.07
CA ASP A 64 1.75 -24.36 -1.41
C ASP A 64 1.85 -25.42 -0.30
N LYS A 65 2.83 -25.27 0.60
CA LYS A 65 3.02 -26.15 1.77
C LYS A 65 2.29 -25.64 3.02
N GLY A 66 1.56 -24.52 2.90
CA GLY A 66 0.83 -23.91 4.00
C GLY A 66 1.66 -23.01 4.90
N GLU A 67 2.87 -22.61 4.49
CA GLU A 67 3.64 -21.60 5.23
C GLU A 67 2.99 -20.23 5.04
N GLU A 68 2.92 -19.44 6.10
CA GLU A 68 2.35 -18.09 6.03
C GLU A 68 3.35 -17.04 6.49
N VAL A 69 3.40 -15.92 5.76
CA VAL A 69 4.09 -14.71 6.18
C VAL A 69 3.07 -13.58 6.19
N LYS A 70 2.92 -12.95 7.35
CA LYS A 70 2.06 -11.78 7.55
C LYS A 70 2.91 -10.62 8.03
N TRP A 71 2.80 -9.50 7.36
CA TRP A 71 3.44 -8.25 7.78
C TRP A 71 2.40 -7.17 8.01
N SER A 72 2.53 -6.44 9.12
CA SER A 72 1.83 -5.16 9.33
C SER A 72 2.33 -4.09 8.35
N PHE A 73 1.69 -2.92 8.31
CA PHE A 73 2.21 -1.81 7.52
C PHE A 73 3.56 -1.32 8.05
N GLU A 74 3.80 -1.37 9.36
CA GLU A 74 5.09 -1.07 9.95
C GLU A 74 6.19 -2.03 9.50
N GLU A 75 5.96 -3.33 9.59
CA GLU A 75 6.93 -4.35 9.19
C GLU A 75 7.21 -4.25 7.69
N PHE A 76 6.16 -4.13 6.88
CA PHE A 76 6.28 -4.02 5.44
C PHE A 76 7.04 -2.75 5.01
N GLY A 77 6.74 -1.60 5.64
CA GLY A 77 7.46 -0.35 5.39
C GLY A 77 8.94 -0.42 5.78
N SER A 78 9.26 -1.05 6.92
CA SER A 78 10.64 -1.28 7.37
C SER A 78 11.42 -2.17 6.40
N LEU A 79 10.85 -3.29 5.97
CA LEU A 79 11.47 -4.21 5.02
C LEU A 79 11.66 -3.55 3.64
N SER A 80 10.67 -2.81 3.16
CA SER A 80 10.75 -2.05 1.90
C SER A 80 11.92 -1.06 1.89
N LYS A 81 12.12 -0.31 2.99
CA LYS A 81 13.25 0.63 3.13
C LYS A 81 14.61 -0.07 3.14
N LYS A 82 14.72 -1.21 3.82
CA LYS A 82 15.95 -2.03 3.78
C LYS A 82 16.25 -2.50 2.37
N THR A 83 15.25 -2.97 1.63
CA THR A 83 15.40 -3.37 0.22
C THR A 83 15.83 -2.18 -0.65
N ALA A 84 15.23 -1.00 -0.47
CA ALA A 84 15.62 0.20 -1.20
C ALA A 84 17.10 0.56 -0.96
N ASN A 85 17.58 0.49 0.29
CA ASN A 85 18.99 0.72 0.61
C ASN A 85 19.91 -0.32 -0.03
N VAL A 86 19.53 -1.60 -0.06
CA VAL A 86 20.32 -2.64 -0.77
C VAL A 86 20.41 -2.31 -2.26
N LEU A 87 19.31 -1.90 -2.89
CA LEU A 87 19.30 -1.56 -4.31
C LEU A 87 20.15 -0.32 -4.63
N SER A 88 20.08 0.73 -3.82
CA SER A 88 20.84 1.96 -4.05
C SER A 88 22.32 1.83 -3.67
N GLU A 89 22.62 1.25 -2.51
CA GLU A 89 23.97 1.22 -1.94
C GLU A 89 24.76 0.00 -2.40
N ALA A 90 24.23 -1.21 -2.18
CA ALA A 90 24.96 -2.44 -2.48
C ALA A 90 24.96 -2.75 -3.98
N CYS A 91 23.84 -2.53 -4.67
CA CYS A 91 23.74 -2.75 -6.11
C CYS A 91 24.13 -1.50 -6.94
N GLY A 92 24.30 -0.34 -6.31
CA GLY A 92 24.70 0.90 -6.99
C GLY A 92 23.65 1.43 -7.99
N LEU A 93 22.39 1.00 -7.88
CA LEU A 93 21.33 1.45 -8.77
C LEU A 93 21.03 2.93 -8.53
N ARG A 94 20.85 3.67 -9.62
CA ARG A 94 20.51 5.09 -9.60
C ARG A 94 19.07 5.29 -10.06
N ARG A 95 18.50 6.46 -9.73
CA ARG A 95 17.21 6.89 -10.26
C ARG A 95 17.25 6.85 -11.79
N GLY A 96 16.32 6.11 -12.38
CA GLY A 96 16.05 6.05 -13.83
C GLY A 96 14.77 6.77 -14.17
#